data_AF-A0A2N7B3L2-F1
#
_entry.id   AF-A0A2N7B3L2-F1
#
_cell.length_a   1.000
_cell.length_b   1.000
_cell.length_c   1.000
_cell.angle_alpha   90.00
_cell.angle_beta   90.00
_cell.angle_gamma   90.00
#
_symmetry.space_group_name_H-M   'P 1'
#
loop_
_entity.id
_entity.type
_entity.pdbx_description
1 polymer ?
#
loop_
_entity_poly.entity_id
_entity_poly.type
_entity_poly.pdbx_seq_one_letter_code
_entity_poly.pdbx_strand_id
1 'polypeptide(L)'
;MPLFLLTSKRTFSAAEGLTYTLQQLRKATVVGDTTQGGAHLTRSFALGNGFVGFIPYSRGEHVLTKTDWEQVGVVPDVVTDEEQALTKAQQHYWLSRLRTAASEEEQRKIRWQLNRLRAELFPVSLPVPVLSRYVGQFEEFVF
;
A
#
# COMPACT_ATOMS: atom_id res chain seq x y z
N MET A 1 4.09 -4.99 -16.79
CA MET A 1 4.20 -5.58 -15.44
C MET A 1 3.73 -4.54 -14.43
N PRO A 2 2.83 -4.85 -13.49
CA PRO A 2 2.30 -3.86 -12.55
C PRO A 2 3.35 -3.47 -11.49
N LEU A 3 3.31 -2.22 -11.02
CA LEU A 3 4.16 -1.68 -9.97
C LEU A 3 3.27 -1.20 -8.82
N PHE A 4 3.60 -1.61 -7.59
CA PHE A 4 2.92 -1.18 -6.38
C PHE A 4 3.91 -0.47 -5.46
N LEU A 5 3.48 0.63 -4.85
CA LEU A 5 4.24 1.35 -3.84
C LEU A 5 3.49 1.25 -2.52
N LEU A 6 4.19 0.83 -1.47
CA LEU A 6 3.61 0.71 -0.13
C LEU A 6 3.97 1.95 0.69
N THR A 7 2.97 2.60 1.26
CA THR A 7 3.14 3.80 2.07
C THR A 7 2.63 3.62 3.50
N SER A 8 3.22 4.37 4.42
CA SER A 8 2.75 4.48 5.80
C SER A 8 2.73 5.94 6.22
N LYS A 9 2.21 6.21 7.42
CA LYS A 9 2.30 7.53 8.07
C LYS A 9 3.74 8.01 8.31
N ARG A 10 4.73 7.12 8.19
CA ARG A 10 6.18 7.45 8.31
C ARG A 10 6.82 7.79 6.97
N THR A 11 6.13 7.57 5.85
CA THR A 11 6.67 7.93 4.53
C THR A 11 6.74 9.46 4.43
N PHE A 12 7.93 9.98 4.17
CA PHE A 12 8.21 11.41 4.18
C PHE A 12 9.25 11.81 3.13
N SER A 13 9.20 13.06 2.67
CA SER A 13 10.21 13.70 1.82
C SER A 13 10.38 13.01 0.46
N ALA A 14 11.61 12.65 0.07
CA ALA A 14 11.91 12.10 -1.26
C ALA A 14 11.08 10.85 -1.60
N ALA A 15 10.72 10.03 -0.60
CA ALA A 15 9.85 8.87 -0.80
C ALA A 15 8.45 9.29 -1.24
N GLU A 16 7.91 10.39 -0.71
CA GLU A 16 6.64 10.95 -1.12
C GLU A 16 6.73 11.53 -2.53
N GLY A 17 7.82 12.23 -2.86
CA GLY A 17 8.03 12.78 -4.20
C GLY A 17 8.08 11.71 -5.29
N LEU A 18 8.76 10.60 -5.04
CA LEU A 18 8.75 9.43 -5.93
C LEU A 18 7.34 8.85 -6.07
N THR A 19 6.66 8.66 -4.94
CA THR A 19 5.33 8.04 -4.90
C THR A 19 4.29 8.89 -5.62
N TYR A 20 4.21 10.18 -5.30
CA TYR A 20 3.33 11.14 -5.93
C TYR A 20 3.55 11.17 -7.44
N THR A 21 4.81 11.29 -7.88
CA THR A 21 5.14 11.35 -9.31
C THR A 21 4.67 10.09 -10.05
N LEU A 22 5.00 8.91 -9.54
CA LEU A 22 4.60 7.65 -10.19
C LEU A 22 3.08 7.42 -10.16
N GLN A 23 2.40 7.83 -9.10
CA GLN A 23 0.95 7.77 -8.99
C GLN A 23 0.28 8.72 -10.01
N GLN A 24 0.67 9.98 -10.05
CA GLN A 24 0.07 10.98 -10.95
C GLN A 24 0.34 10.65 -12.44
N LEU A 25 1.45 9.99 -12.75
CA LEU A 25 1.75 9.46 -14.08
C LEU A 25 1.05 8.13 -14.40
N ARG A 26 0.26 7.58 -13.46
CA ARG A 26 -0.40 6.27 -13.55
C ARG A 26 0.57 5.13 -13.89
N LYS A 27 1.79 5.21 -13.34
CA LYS A 27 2.85 4.21 -13.51
C LYS A 27 2.94 3.23 -12.33
N ALA A 28 2.40 3.60 -11.18
CA ALA A 28 2.30 2.74 -10.01
C ALA A 28 0.92 2.86 -9.36
N THR A 29 0.51 1.82 -8.63
CA THR A 29 -0.62 1.86 -7.71
C THR A 29 -0.09 2.00 -6.28
N VAL A 30 -0.55 3.01 -5.55
CA VAL A 30 -0.14 3.29 -4.18
C VAL A 30 -1.10 2.61 -3.21
N VAL A 31 -0.57 1.88 -2.24
CA VAL A 31 -1.34 1.08 -1.27
C VAL A 31 -0.81 1.34 0.14
N GLY A 32 -1.68 1.67 1.08
CA GLY A 32 -1.29 1.91 2.47
C GLY A 32 -1.96 3.13 3.09
N ASP A 33 -1.24 3.81 3.99
CA ASP A 33 -1.68 5.05 4.62
C ASP A 33 -1.31 6.28 3.78
N THR A 34 -2.05 7.37 4.02
CA THR A 34 -1.62 8.71 3.59
C THR A 34 -0.29 9.08 4.25
N THR A 35 0.64 9.59 3.43
CA THR A 35 1.99 9.95 3.86
C THR A 35 2.00 11.25 4.67
N GLN A 36 3.17 11.62 5.21
CA GLN A 36 3.28 12.68 6.22
C GLN A 36 3.13 14.12 5.67
N GLY A 37 3.41 14.37 4.39
CA GLY A 37 3.16 15.65 3.73
C GLY A 37 4.34 16.62 3.68
N GLY A 38 5.58 16.15 3.56
CA GLY A 38 6.77 17.03 3.47
C GLY A 38 7.29 17.19 2.05
N ALA A 39 6.67 18.07 1.27
CA ALA A 39 7.04 18.33 -0.11
C ALA A 39 8.04 19.49 -0.27
N HIS A 40 7.97 20.50 0.59
CA HIS A 40 8.72 21.75 0.41
C HIS A 40 10.12 21.68 1.01
N LEU A 41 11.11 22.16 0.26
CA LEU A 41 12.48 22.25 0.77
C LEU A 41 12.55 23.36 1.81
N THR A 42 12.96 22.98 3.01
CA THR A 42 13.08 23.87 4.16
C THR A 42 14.54 24.02 4.56
N ARG A 43 14.95 25.23 4.93
CA ARG A 43 16.28 25.51 5.47
C ARG A 43 16.16 26.40 6.71
N SER A 44 17.14 26.30 7.61
CA SER A 44 17.31 27.20 8.74
C SER A 44 17.86 28.56 8.30
N PHE A 45 17.26 29.63 8.78
CA PHE A 45 17.72 31.01 8.61
C PHE A 45 17.90 31.66 9.99
N ALA A 46 19.02 32.36 10.19
CA ALA A 46 19.21 33.16 11.39
C ALA A 46 18.30 34.40 11.33
N LEU A 47 17.56 34.65 12.41
CA LEU A 47 16.64 35.80 12.53
C LEU A 47 17.22 36.93 13.41
N GLY A 48 18.46 36.76 13.89
CA GLY A 48 19.12 37.64 14.86
C GLY A 48 18.84 37.23 16.32
N ASN A 49 19.62 37.77 17.26
CA ASN A 49 19.46 37.55 18.70
C ASN A 49 19.38 36.07 19.14
N GLY A 50 20.03 35.16 18.41
CA GLY A 50 20.02 33.73 18.70
C GLY A 50 18.78 32.97 18.20
N PHE A 51 17.83 33.63 17.53
CA PHE A 51 16.66 32.98 16.94
C PHE A 51 16.98 32.35 15.57
N VAL A 52 16.38 31.18 15.31
CA VAL A 52 16.47 30.46 14.04
C VAL A 52 15.05 30.15 13.54
N GLY A 53 14.77 30.50 12.29
CA GLY A 53 13.53 30.14 11.61
C GLY A 53 13.77 29.02 10.60
N PHE A 54 12.86 28.05 10.54
CA PHE A 54 12.82 27.05 9.47
C PHE A 54 11.87 27.57 8.39
N ILE A 55 12.43 28.03 7.27
CA ILE A 55 11.66 28.71 6.23
C ILE A 55 11.68 27.85 4.96
N PRO A 56 10.50 27.52 4.38
CA PRO A 56 10.44 26.87 3.09
C PRO A 56 10.95 27.84 2.01
N TYR A 57 11.89 27.39 1.20
CA TYR A 57 12.53 28.23 0.18
C TYR A 57 12.33 27.71 -1.25
N SER A 58 11.77 26.51 -1.41
CA SER A 58 11.45 25.96 -2.72
C SER A 58 10.24 25.04 -2.65
N ARG A 59 9.38 25.18 -3.66
CA ARG A 59 8.18 24.39 -3.90
C ARG A 59 8.29 23.74 -5.27
N GLY A 60 8.24 22.42 -5.31
CA GLY A 60 8.14 21.66 -6.56
C GLY A 60 6.67 21.42 -6.89
N GLU A 61 6.20 21.90 -8.04
CA GLU A 61 4.84 21.62 -8.52
C GLU A 61 4.87 20.55 -9.62
N HIS A 62 3.96 19.60 -9.54
CA HIS A 62 3.87 18.55 -10.54
C HIS A 62 3.19 19.06 -11.82
N VAL A 63 3.79 18.76 -12.98
CA VAL A 63 3.43 19.36 -14.27
C VAL A 63 1.97 19.10 -14.66
N LEU A 64 1.41 17.94 -14.30
CA LEU A 64 0.03 17.56 -14.65
C LEU A 64 -1.02 18.10 -13.69
N THR A 65 -0.75 18.01 -12.38
CA THR A 65 -1.75 18.35 -11.35
C THR A 65 -1.71 19.83 -10.96
N LYS A 66 -0.63 20.54 -11.32
CA LYS A 66 -0.36 21.93 -10.95
C LYS A 66 -0.39 22.15 -9.43
N THR A 67 -0.07 21.11 -8.67
CA THR A 67 0.00 21.11 -7.20
C THR A 67 1.06 20.11 -6.72
N ASP A 68 1.19 19.94 -5.41
CA ASP A 68 2.07 19.02 -4.70
C ASP A 68 1.33 18.26 -3.59
N TRP A 69 2.09 17.59 -2.70
CA TRP A 69 1.59 16.80 -1.57
C TRP A 69 1.84 17.45 -0.20
N GLU A 70 2.25 18.73 -0.15
CA GLU A 70 2.60 19.41 1.11
C GLU A 70 1.41 19.46 2.07
N GLN A 71 1.64 19.19 3.36
CA GLN A 71 0.65 19.09 4.45
C GLN A 71 -0.44 18.01 4.30
N VAL A 72 -0.77 17.59 3.07
CA VAL A 72 -1.84 16.63 2.80
C VAL A 72 -1.32 15.20 2.64
N GLY A 73 -0.06 15.04 2.27
CA GLY A 73 0.53 13.76 1.93
C GLY A 73 0.06 13.21 0.58
N VAL A 74 0.67 12.11 0.17
CA VAL A 74 0.24 11.30 -0.96
C VAL A 74 -0.89 10.40 -0.48
N VAL A 75 -2.10 10.63 -1.01
CA VAL A 75 -3.26 9.81 -0.71
C VAL A 75 -3.19 8.52 -1.55
N PRO A 76 -3.21 7.32 -0.94
CA PRO A 76 -3.09 6.06 -1.67
C PRO A 76 -4.30 5.77 -2.56
N ASP A 77 -4.07 5.01 -3.65
CA ASP A 77 -5.16 4.52 -4.50
C ASP A 77 -5.98 3.42 -3.78
N VAL A 78 -5.31 2.66 -2.90
CA VAL A 78 -5.92 1.64 -2.03
C VAL A 78 -5.55 1.94 -0.58
N VAL A 79 -6.48 2.56 0.14
CA VAL A 79 -6.28 2.95 1.54
C VAL A 79 -6.36 1.73 2.46
N THR A 80 -5.37 1.56 3.32
CA THR A 80 -5.28 0.49 4.33
C THR A 80 -4.18 0.81 5.35
N ASP A 81 -4.20 0.18 6.51
CA ASP A 81 -3.09 0.33 7.48
C ASP A 81 -1.78 -0.27 6.94
N GLU A 82 -0.64 0.27 7.38
CA GLU A 82 0.69 -0.16 6.95
C GLU A 82 0.94 -1.67 7.06
N GLU A 83 0.40 -2.32 8.09
CA GLU A 83 0.57 -3.75 8.34
C GLU A 83 -0.11 -4.61 7.27
N GLN A 84 -1.18 -4.07 6.66
CA GLN A 84 -1.97 -4.76 5.63
C GLN A 84 -1.58 -4.34 4.21
N ALA A 85 -0.75 -3.31 4.04
CA ALA A 85 -0.45 -2.72 2.74
C ALA A 85 0.07 -3.74 1.72
N LEU A 86 0.99 -4.62 2.14
CA LEU A 86 1.53 -5.66 1.27
C LEU A 86 0.47 -6.67 0.84
N THR A 87 -0.30 -7.20 1.80
CA THR A 87 -1.35 -8.19 1.54
C THR A 87 -2.45 -7.61 0.66
N LYS A 88 -2.81 -6.33 0.86
CA LYS A 88 -3.76 -5.59 0.01
C LYS A 88 -3.23 -5.35 -1.40
N ALA A 89 -1.95 -5.02 -1.56
CA ALA A 89 -1.34 -4.88 -2.89
C ALA A 89 -1.36 -6.21 -3.66
N GLN A 90 -1.00 -7.31 -3.00
CA GLN A 90 -1.09 -8.66 -3.59
C GLN A 90 -2.54 -9.02 -3.94
N GLN A 91 -3.49 -8.71 -3.07
CA GLN A 91 -4.92 -8.92 -3.33
C GLN A 91 -5.37 -8.13 -4.56
N HIS A 92 -4.99 -6.85 -4.66
CA HIS A 92 -5.31 -6.00 -5.81
C HIS A 92 -4.75 -6.57 -7.12
N TYR A 93 -3.50 -7.05 -7.09
CA TYR A 93 -2.90 -7.74 -8.23
C TYR A 93 -3.72 -8.96 -8.67
N TRP A 94 -4.01 -9.88 -7.75
CA TRP A 94 -4.75 -11.10 -8.08
C TRP A 94 -6.17 -10.83 -8.55
N LEU A 95 -6.85 -9.83 -7.98
CA LEU A 95 -8.16 -9.38 -8.47
C LEU A 95 -8.07 -8.85 -9.90
N SER A 96 -7.04 -8.06 -10.24
CA SER A 96 -6.84 -7.60 -11.63
C SER A 96 -6.59 -8.76 -12.59
N ARG A 97 -5.82 -9.77 -12.17
CA ARG A 97 -5.54 -10.98 -12.96
C ARG A 97 -6.80 -11.83 -13.15
N LEU A 98 -7.66 -11.93 -12.14
CA LEU A 98 -8.90 -12.70 -12.23
C LEU A 98 -9.83 -12.14 -13.32
N ARG A 99 -9.86 -10.82 -13.50
CA ARG A 99 -10.66 -10.14 -14.53
C ARG A 99 -10.17 -10.43 -15.95
N THR A 100 -8.90 -10.80 -16.11
CA THR A 100 -8.27 -11.08 -17.41
C THR A 100 -7.88 -12.55 -17.57
N ALA A 101 -8.34 -13.44 -16.69
CA ALA A 101 -7.97 -14.85 -16.71
C ALA A 101 -8.60 -15.55 -17.93
N ALA A 102 -7.79 -16.33 -18.65
CA ALA A 102 -8.18 -16.92 -19.94
C ALA A 102 -8.96 -18.23 -19.80
N SER A 103 -8.86 -18.90 -18.64
CA SER A 103 -9.48 -20.21 -18.42
C SER A 103 -10.02 -20.38 -17.00
N GLU A 104 -10.97 -21.30 -16.83
CA GLU A 104 -11.50 -21.65 -15.51
C GLU A 104 -10.43 -22.20 -14.57
N GLU A 105 -9.44 -22.92 -15.11
CA GLU A 105 -8.34 -23.46 -14.33
C GLU A 105 -7.45 -22.33 -13.78
N GLU A 106 -7.11 -21.34 -14.60
CA GLU A 106 -6.38 -20.15 -14.16
C GLU A 106 -7.19 -19.40 -13.09
N GLN A 107 -8.49 -19.21 -13.32
CA GLN A 107 -9.37 -18.58 -12.33
C GLN A 107 -9.42 -19.36 -11.01
N ARG A 108 -9.44 -20.71 -11.03
CA ARG A 108 -9.39 -21.54 -9.81
C ARG A 108 -8.09 -21.30 -9.05
N LYS A 109 -6.94 -21.29 -9.74
CA LYS A 109 -5.62 -21.01 -9.14
C LYS A 109 -5.57 -19.62 -8.50
N ILE A 110 -6.09 -18.61 -9.20
CA ILE A 110 -6.15 -17.23 -8.68
C ILE A 110 -7.07 -17.13 -7.46
N ARG A 111 -8.26 -17.76 -7.51
CA ARG A 111 -9.18 -17.82 -6.36
C ARG A 111 -8.55 -18.45 -5.14
N TRP A 112 -7.71 -19.47 -5.32
CA TRP A 112 -6.95 -20.07 -4.21
C TRP A 112 -6.00 -19.05 -3.55
N GLN A 113 -5.25 -18.28 -4.35
CA GLN A 113 -4.38 -17.23 -3.82
C GLN A 113 -5.17 -16.14 -3.10
N LEU A 114 -6.31 -15.71 -3.65
CA LEU A 114 -7.18 -14.74 -3.00
C LEU A 114 -7.76 -15.24 -1.67
N ASN A 115 -8.11 -16.53 -1.58
CA ASN A 115 -8.60 -17.13 -0.34
C ASN A 115 -7.51 -17.16 0.74
N ARG A 116 -6.26 -17.48 0.37
CA ARG A 116 -5.11 -17.42 1.28
C ARG A 116 -4.93 -16.01 1.85
N LEU A 117 -4.87 -15.00 0.98
CA LEU A 117 -4.72 -13.59 1.39
C LEU A 117 -5.90 -13.10 2.24
N ARG A 118 -7.12 -13.57 1.94
CA ARG A 118 -8.30 -13.25 2.74
C ARG A 118 -8.19 -13.82 4.15
N ALA A 119 -7.67 -15.04 4.31
CA ALA A 119 -7.45 -15.63 5.63
C ALA A 119 -6.38 -14.88 6.45
N GLU A 120 -5.36 -14.34 5.79
CA GLU A 120 -4.35 -13.48 6.42
C GLU A 120 -4.93 -12.12 6.86
N LEU A 121 -5.77 -11.49 6.02
CA LEU A 121 -6.40 -10.21 6.35
C LEU A 121 -7.49 -10.32 7.42
N PHE A 122 -8.20 -11.45 7.45
CA PHE A 122 -9.34 -11.68 8.33
C PHE A 122 -9.18 -13.02 9.03
N PRO A 123 -8.25 -13.12 10.01
CA PRO A 123 -8.03 -14.36 10.74
C PRO A 123 -9.30 -14.72 11.50
N VAL A 124 -9.83 -15.92 11.24
CA VAL A 124 -11.01 -16.43 11.93
C VAL A 124 -10.56 -17.16 13.19
N SER A 125 -10.99 -16.69 14.35
CA SER A 125 -10.85 -17.42 15.61
C SER A 125 -12.12 -18.23 15.84
N LEU A 126 -12.01 -19.57 15.83
CA LEU A 126 -13.12 -20.47 16.10
C LEU A 126 -12.97 -21.12 17.48
N PRO A 127 -14.07 -21.25 18.26
CA PRO A 127 -14.03 -22.01 19.51
C PRO A 127 -13.58 -23.46 19.28
N VAL A 128 -12.83 -24.01 20.24
CA VAL A 128 -12.32 -25.39 20.18
C VAL A 128 -13.41 -26.43 19.87
N PRO A 129 -14.63 -26.39 20.47
CA PRO A 129 -15.69 -27.35 20.15
C PRO A 129 -16.14 -27.33 18.68
N VAL A 130 -16.01 -26.18 18.01
CA VAL A 130 -16.27 -26.05 16.58
C VAL A 130 -15.12 -26.66 15.79
N LEU A 131 -13.87 -26.36 16.16
CA LEU A 131 -12.67 -26.92 15.52
C LEU A 131 -12.64 -28.45 15.59
N SER A 132 -13.07 -29.05 16.70
CA SER A 132 -13.13 -30.51 16.88
C SER A 132 -13.97 -31.22 15.82
N ARG A 133 -14.95 -30.54 15.20
CA ARG A 133 -15.80 -31.10 14.12
C ARG A 133 -15.09 -31.16 12.78
N TYR A 134 -14.01 -30.39 12.62
CA TYR A 134 -13.20 -30.32 11.40
C TYR A 134 -11.92 -31.15 11.50
N VAL A 135 -11.68 -31.82 12.63
CA VAL A 135 -10.60 -32.78 12.79
C VAL A 135 -10.97 -34.03 12.00
N GLY A 136 -10.37 -34.20 10.82
CA GLY A 136 -10.42 -35.43 10.04
C GLY A 136 -9.17 -36.28 10.24
N GLN A 137 -9.27 -37.58 9.95
CA GLN A 137 -8.07 -38.40 9.71
C GLN A 137 -7.57 -38.06 8.30
N PHE A 138 -6.49 -37.30 8.23
CA PHE A 138 -5.73 -37.17 7.00
C PHE A 138 -4.86 -38.42 6.92
N GLU A 139 -5.38 -39.49 6.29
CA GLU A 139 -4.54 -40.63 5.97
C GLU A 139 -3.38 -40.14 5.09
N GLU A 140 -2.15 -40.46 5.51
CA GLU A 140 -0.98 -40.31 4.67
C GLU A 140 -1.24 -41.11 3.40
N PHE A 141 -1.15 -40.46 2.24
CA PHE A 141 -1.20 -41.16 0.96
C PHE A 141 -0.08 -42.19 0.94
N VAL A 142 -0.42 -43.45 1.19
CA VAL A 142 0.49 -44.58 0.95
C VAL A 142 0.39 -44.89 -0.54
N PHE A 143 1.49 -44.62 -1.25
CA PHE A 143 1.68 -44.93 -2.67
C PHE A 143 1.73 -46.43 -2.94
#